data_AF-A0A1G2V458-F1
#
_entry.id   AF-A0A1G2V458-F1
#
_cell.length_a   1.000
_cell.length_b   1.000
_cell.length_c   1.000
_cell.angle_alpha   90.00
_cell.angle_beta   90.00
_cell.angle_gamma   90.00
#
_symmetry.space_group_name_H-M   'P 1'
#
loop_
_entity.id
_entity.type
_entity.pdbx_description
1 polymer ?
#
loop_
_entity_poly.entity_id
_entity_poly.type
_entity_poly.pdbx_seq_one_letter_code
_entity_poly.pdbx_strand_id
1 'polypeptide(L)'
;MSDEINKKIAKDFGLDNMDSREQEEMVEKIGNLLFESVVERAIDVMDEEMIAEFENTVSEAGSDYQKVIGFLKSKVPGFNQIVSEELSRLKRATAGIFA
;
A
#
# COMPACT_ATOMS: atom_id res chain seq x y z
N MET A 1 1.40 -6.54 5.03
CA MET A 1 1.78 -6.48 3.60
C MET A 1 2.33 -7.84 3.25
N SER A 2 2.16 -8.32 2.01
CA SER A 2 2.77 -9.59 1.62
C SER A 2 4.28 -9.45 1.48
N ASP A 3 5.01 -10.54 1.76
CA ASP A 3 6.47 -10.62 1.57
C ASP A 3 6.89 -10.27 0.13
N GLU A 4 6.02 -10.52 -0.86
CA GLU A 4 6.24 -10.16 -2.25
C GLU A 4 6.26 -8.64 -2.49
N ILE A 5 5.37 -7.89 -1.83
CA ILE A 5 5.35 -6.42 -1.91
C ILE A 5 6.58 -5.84 -1.22
N ASN A 6 6.95 -6.37 -0.05
CA ASN A 6 8.15 -5.93 0.67
C ASN A 6 9.43 -6.13 -0.16
N LYS A 7 9.59 -7.31 -0.78
CA LYS A 7 10.71 -7.60 -1.70
C LYS A 7 10.69 -6.68 -2.92
N LYS A 8 9.50 -6.39 -3.45
CA LYS A 8 9.36 -5.49 -4.59
C LYS A 8 9.76 -4.06 -4.21
N ILE A 9 9.35 -3.56 -3.04
CA ILE A 9 9.76 -2.25 -2.50
C ILE A 9 11.28 -2.19 -2.34
N ALA A 10 11.90 -3.17 -1.68
CA ALA A 10 13.35 -3.19 -1.48
C ALA A 10 14.10 -3.06 -2.81
N LYS A 11 13.69 -3.85 -3.81
CA LYS A 11 14.27 -3.82 -5.15
C LYS A 11 13.99 -2.54 -5.92
N ASP A 12 12.74 -2.07 -5.94
CA ASP A 12 12.32 -0.93 -6.76
C ASP A 12 12.90 0.40 -6.24
N PHE A 13 13.23 0.49 -4.96
CA PHE A 13 13.81 1.66 -4.31
C PHE A 13 15.33 1.50 -4.03
N GLY A 14 15.96 0.41 -4.49
CA GLY A 14 17.40 0.21 -4.36
C GLY A 14 17.89 0.00 -2.92
N LEU A 15 17.03 -0.50 -2.04
CA LEU A 15 17.32 -0.72 -0.62
C LEU A 15 18.10 -2.02 -0.38
N ASP A 16 18.30 -2.85 -1.41
CA ASP A 16 18.91 -4.19 -1.32
C ASP A 16 20.33 -4.18 -0.72
N ASN A 17 21.03 -3.05 -0.77
CA ASN A 17 22.38 -2.88 -0.24
C ASN A 17 22.45 -2.20 1.14
N MET A 18 21.30 -1.89 1.77
CA MET A 18 21.25 -1.30 3.09
C MET A 18 21.39 -2.35 4.19
N ASP A 19 21.82 -1.94 5.38
CA ASP A 19 21.81 -2.78 6.57
C ASP A 19 20.38 -3.25 6.87
N SER A 20 20.23 -4.50 7.33
CA SER A 20 18.93 -5.17 7.43
C SER A 20 17.90 -4.40 8.25
N ARG A 21 18.32 -3.78 9.36
CA ARG A 21 17.44 -2.97 10.21
C ARG A 21 16.97 -1.70 9.50
N GLU A 22 17.87 -1.00 8.83
CA GLU A 22 17.53 0.24 8.12
C GLU A 22 16.69 -0.06 6.88
N GLN A 23 16.97 -1.16 6.19
CA GLN A 23 16.15 -1.67 5.09
C GLN A 23 14.72 -1.96 5.56
N GLU A 24 14.54 -2.69 6.66
CA GLU A 24 13.22 -2.98 7.24
C GLU A 24 12.45 -1.71 7.57
N GLU A 25 13.08 -0.75 8.26
CA GLU A 25 12.46 0.54 8.60
C GLU A 25 12.06 1.33 7.35
N MET A 26 12.87 1.31 6.29
CA MET A 26 12.57 2.00 5.03
C MET A 26 11.46 1.30 4.24
N VAL A 27 11.48 -0.03 4.18
CA VAL A 27 10.42 -0.84 3.56
C VAL A 27 9.10 -0.60 4.26
N GLU A 28 9.09 -0.53 5.60
CA GLU A 28 7.88 -0.23 6.38
C GLU A 28 7.34 1.16 6.04
N LYS A 29 8.20 2.19 6.03
CA LYS A 29 7.80 3.57 5.67
C LYS A 29 7.20 3.66 4.27
N ILE A 30 7.88 3.08 3.27
CA ILE A 30 7.38 3.07 1.89
C ILE A 30 6.08 2.26 1.79
N GLY A 31 5.99 1.16 2.54
CA GLY A 31 4.80 0.34 2.65
C GLY A 31 3.58 1.07 3.19
N ASN A 32 3.77 1.90 4.22
CA ASN A 32 2.72 2.72 4.79
C ASN A 32 2.25 3.78 3.78
N LEU A 33 3.17 4.45 3.09
CA LEU A 33 2.84 5.40 2.01
C LEU A 33 2.06 4.74 0.87
N LEU A 34 2.49 3.53 0.48
CA LEU A 34 1.79 2.74 -0.54
C LEU A 34 0.38 2.37 -0.07
N PHE A 35 0.23 1.96 1.18
CA PHE A 35 -1.07 1.60 1.75
C PHE A 35 -2.04 2.78 1.75
N GLU A 36 -1.61 3.95 2.22
CA GLU A 36 -2.42 5.17 2.22
C GLU A 36 -2.90 5.54 0.82
N SER A 37 -1.99 5.55 -0.15
CA SER A 37 -2.26 5.85 -1.56
C SER A 37 -3.21 4.84 -2.23
N VAL A 38 -3.09 3.55 -1.88
CA VAL A 38 -4.00 2.51 -2.35
C VAL A 38 -5.38 2.65 -1.75
N VAL A 39 -5.49 2.99 -0.45
CA VAL A 39 -6.76 3.23 0.22
C VAL A 39 -7.49 4.40 -0.42
N GLU A 40 -6.80 5.52 -0.67
CA GLU A 40 -7.38 6.70 -1.31
C GLU A 40 -8.01 6.36 -2.67
N ARG A 41 -7.26 5.70 -3.56
CA ARG A 41 -7.79 5.27 -4.86
C ARG A 41 -8.86 4.20 -4.77
N ALA A 42 -8.82 3.37 -3.75
CA ALA A 42 -9.85 2.37 -3.55
C ALA A 42 -11.18 3.04 -3.18
N ILE A 43 -11.15 4.05 -2.31
CA ILE A 43 -12.35 4.81 -1.92
C ILE A 43 -13.01 5.48 -3.13
N ASP A 44 -12.21 6.02 -4.07
CA ASP A 44 -12.73 6.67 -5.30
C ASP A 44 -13.60 5.76 -6.18
N VAL A 45 -13.47 4.44 -6.03
CA VAL A 45 -14.22 3.44 -6.82
C VAL A 45 -15.25 2.67 -6.00
N MET A 46 -15.43 3.02 -4.73
CA MET A 46 -16.47 2.45 -3.86
C MET A 46 -17.79 3.19 -4.05
N ASP A 47 -18.89 2.46 -3.94
CA ASP A 47 -20.22 3.05 -3.75
C ASP A 47 -20.49 3.31 -2.26
N GLU A 48 -21.61 3.98 -1.95
CA GLU A 48 -21.97 4.34 -0.56
C GLU A 48 -22.10 3.11 0.36
N GLU A 49 -22.59 1.98 -0.17
CA GLU A 49 -22.72 0.73 0.60
C GLU A 49 -21.33 0.16 0.94
N MET A 50 -20.43 0.12 -0.04
CA MET A 50 -19.07 -0.36 0.15
C MET A 50 -18.24 0.57 1.05
N ILE A 51 -18.48 1.89 1.01
CA ILE A 51 -17.87 2.85 1.94
C ILE A 51 -18.31 2.55 3.37
N ALA A 52 -19.61 2.29 3.62
CA ALA A 52 -20.09 1.93 4.95
C ALA A 52 -19.48 0.60 5.44
N GLU A 53 -19.36 -0.41 4.57
CA GLU A 53 -18.67 -1.66 4.91
C GLU A 53 -17.17 -1.42 5.23
N PHE A 54 -16.51 -0.53 4.49
CA PHE A 54 -15.12 -0.16 4.70
C PHE A 54 -14.90 0.54 6.04
N GLU A 55 -15.75 1.52 6.40
CA GLU A 55 -15.69 2.22 7.69
C GLU A 55 -15.86 1.26 8.88
N ASN A 56 -16.78 0.29 8.76
CA ASN A 56 -16.94 -0.76 9.75
C ASN A 56 -15.70 -1.64 9.84
N THR A 57 -15.14 -2.04 8.69
CA THR A 57 -13.90 -2.83 8.63
C THR A 57 -12.74 -2.11 9.32
N VAL A 58 -12.56 -0.82 9.07
CA VAL A 58 -11.48 -0.02 9.69
C VAL A 58 -11.69 0.12 11.20
N SER A 59 -12.93 0.36 11.63
CA SER A 59 -13.28 0.47 13.05
C SER A 59 -13.00 -0.83 13.82
N GLU A 60 -13.23 -1.99 13.19
CA GLU A 60 -12.97 -3.31 13.76
C GLU A 60 -11.52 -3.78 13.62
N ALA A 61 -10.78 -3.22 12.67
CA ALA A 61 -9.40 -3.60 12.40
C ALA A 61 -8.43 -3.12 13.49
N GLY A 62 -8.68 -1.95 14.10
CA GLY A 62 -7.74 -1.34 15.03
C GLY A 62 -6.39 -1.08 14.35
N SER A 63 -5.32 -1.73 14.83
CA SER A 63 -3.98 -1.68 14.21
C SER A 63 -3.70 -2.81 13.20
N ASP A 64 -4.68 -3.66 12.91
CA ASP A 64 -4.51 -4.78 11.98
C ASP A 64 -4.79 -4.37 10.52
N TYR A 65 -3.76 -3.79 9.88
CA TYR A 65 -3.81 -3.41 8.47
C TYR A 65 -4.07 -4.60 7.52
N GLN A 66 -3.87 -5.86 7.94
CA GLN A 66 -4.15 -7.01 7.06
C GLN A 66 -5.64 -7.23 6.87
N LYS A 67 -6.48 -6.91 7.86
CA LYS A 67 -7.94 -6.92 7.70
C LYS A 67 -8.41 -5.92 6.65
N VAL A 68 -7.87 -4.70 6.72
CA VAL A 68 -8.21 -3.64 5.76
C VAL A 68 -7.78 -4.02 4.35
N ILE A 69 -6.54 -4.49 4.18
CA ILE A 69 -6.04 -4.98 2.88
C ILE A 69 -6.87 -6.16 2.37
N GLY A 70 -7.28 -7.08 3.25
CA GLY A 70 -8.12 -8.22 2.91
C GLY A 70 -9.48 -7.80 2.37
N PHE A 71 -10.12 -6.82 3.03
CA PHE A 71 -11.37 -6.22 2.57
C PHE A 71 -11.20 -5.59 1.18
N LEU A 72 -10.21 -4.71 1.01
CA LEU A 72 -9.98 -4.02 -0.26
C LEU A 72 -9.71 -5.01 -1.39
N LYS A 73 -8.89 -6.03 -1.16
CA LYS A 73 -8.62 -7.08 -2.15
C LYS A 73 -9.87 -7.88 -2.55
N SER A 74 -10.81 -8.06 -1.63
CA SER A 74 -12.05 -8.81 -1.84
C SER A 74 -13.12 -7.99 -2.57
N LYS A 75 -13.21 -6.70 -2.24
CA LYS A 75 -14.34 -5.84 -2.63
C LYS A 75 -14.01 -4.87 -3.76
N VAL A 76 -12.76 -4.41 -3.86
CA VAL A 76 -12.35 -3.38 -4.83
C VAL A 76 -11.96 -4.03 -6.16
N PRO A 77 -12.70 -3.79 -7.25
CA PRO A 77 -12.33 -4.30 -8.57
C PRO A 77 -10.99 -3.75 -9.01
N GLY A 78 -10.11 -4.63 -9.51
CA GLY A 78 -8.79 -4.20 -9.97
C GLY A 78 -7.81 -3.80 -8.85
N PHE A 79 -8.07 -4.18 -7.58
CA PHE A 79 -7.19 -3.86 -6.45
C PHE A 79 -5.69 -4.09 -6.71
N ASN A 80 -5.32 -5.26 -7.25
CA ASN A 80 -3.90 -5.56 -7.54
C ASN A 80 -3.30 -4.61 -8.59
N GLN A 81 -4.11 -4.15 -9.54
CA GLN A 81 -3.69 -3.15 -10.53
C GLN A 81 -3.48 -1.79 -9.86
N ILE A 82 -4.39 -1.36 -8.97
CA ILE A 82 -4.24 -0.14 -8.17
C ILE A 82 -2.91 -0.18 -7.39
N VAL A 83 -2.63 -1.28 -6.66
CA VAL A 83 -1.38 -1.46 -5.92
C VAL A 83 -0.15 -1.31 -6.83
N SER A 84 -0.15 -1.96 -8.00
CA SER A 84 0.97 -1.90 -8.94
C SER A 84 1.18 -0.49 -9.52
N GLU A 85 0.08 0.20 -9.82
CA GLU A 85 0.10 1.57 -10.35
C GLU A 85 0.58 2.57 -9.30
N GLU A 86 0.11 2.48 -8.06
CA GLU A 86 0.52 3.36 -6.97
C GLU A 86 1.98 3.14 -6.58
N LEU A 87 2.45 1.90 -6.54
CA LEU A 87 3.87 1.61 -6.34
C LEU A 87 4.74 2.23 -7.44
N SER A 88 4.26 2.18 -8.69
CA SER A 88 4.95 2.81 -9.83
C SER A 88 4.91 4.34 -9.74
N ARG A 89 3.81 4.93 -9.27
CA ARG A 89 3.70 6.39 -9.03
C ARG A 89 4.64 6.83 -7.92
N LEU A 90 4.66 6.12 -6.80
CA LEU A 90 5.52 6.42 -5.66
C LEU A 90 7.00 6.39 -6.06
N LYS A 91 7.42 5.37 -6.82
CA LYS A 91 8.77 5.29 -7.38
C LYS A 91 9.12 6.49 -8.29
N ARG A 92 8.19 6.93 -9.14
CA ARG A 92 8.41 8.11 -9.99
C ARG A 92 8.50 9.39 -9.18
N ALA A 93 7.65 9.55 -8.17
CA ALA A 93 7.64 10.71 -7.29
C ALA A 93 8.99 10.83 -6.55
N THR A 94 9.51 9.74 -5.99
CA THR A 94 10.80 9.75 -5.29
C THR A 94 11.99 10.00 -6.22
N ALA A 95 11.96 9.47 -7.45
CA ALA A 95 12.99 9.74 -8.45
C ALA A 95 12.98 11.20 -8.96
N GLY A 96 11.80 11.83 -9.01
CA GLY A 96 11.63 13.20 -9.50
C GLY A 96 11.87 14.31 -8.47
N ILE A 97 11.95 14.00 -7.17
CA ILE A 97 12.16 15.01 -6.11
C ILE A 97 13.58 15.59 -6.12
N PHE A 98 14.56 14.85 -6.63
CA PHE A 98 15.98 15.26 -6.67
C PHE A 98 16.55 15.37 -8.10
N ALA A 99 15.68 15.33 -9.12
CA ALA A 99 16.06 15.42 -10.54
C ALA A 99 16.16 16.87 -11.04
#